data_AF-F8NX13-F1
#
_entry.id   AF-F8NX13-F1
#
_cell.length_a   1.000
_cell.length_b   1.000
_cell.length_c   1.000
_cell.angle_alpha   90.00
_cell.angle_beta   90.00
_cell.angle_gamma   90.00
#
_symmetry.space_group_name_H-M   'P 1'
#
loop_
_entity.id
_entity.type
_entity.pdbx_description
1 polymer ?
#
loop_
_entity_poly.entity_id
_entity_poly.type
_entity_poly.pdbx_seq_one_letter_code
_entity_poly.pdbx_strand_id
1 'polypeptide(L)'
;MRVPNSVYASAKRIARIPPSHRSYATPATYNAQQRDPQLADYPDVPFVSNQTLPARGWWDQQMRRNFGDPVHENDEVLSMWGPDPPVVPPRTALLHFSIAAMTFVSFGLLCNFVLLPERPTVPREYPYSGLVRELGGLEENKARDEGSDAEDE
;
A
#
# COMPACT_ATOMS: atom_id res chain seq x y z
N MET A 1 -44.94 3.28 -61.93
CA MET A 1 -43.60 3.26 -61.30
C MET A 1 -43.79 3.26 -59.79
N ARG A 2 -42.95 2.50 -59.07
CA ARG A 2 -43.16 1.94 -57.73
C ARG A 2 -42.49 2.83 -56.65
N VAL A 3 -43.27 3.19 -55.61
CA VAL A 3 -43.04 3.70 -54.21
C VAL A 3 -41.58 3.92 -53.71
N PRO A 4 -41.27 4.84 -52.74
CA PRO A 4 -41.89 4.77 -51.39
C PRO A 4 -41.99 6.02 -50.46
N ASN A 5 -42.98 5.90 -49.56
CA ASN A 5 -43.02 6.16 -48.11
C ASN A 5 -42.46 7.47 -47.52
N SER A 6 -43.39 8.25 -46.96
CA SER A 6 -43.14 9.24 -45.90
C SER A 6 -42.62 8.51 -44.65
N VAL A 7 -41.36 8.77 -44.31
CA VAL A 7 -40.73 8.25 -43.09
C VAL A 7 -40.89 9.31 -42.00
N TYR A 8 -41.69 8.98 -40.98
CA TYR A 8 -41.77 9.73 -39.74
C TYR A 8 -40.39 9.77 -39.06
N ALA A 9 -39.72 10.92 -39.08
CA ALA A 9 -38.51 11.14 -38.30
C ALA A 9 -38.88 11.54 -36.87
N SER A 10 -39.00 10.54 -35.98
CA SER A 10 -39.11 10.77 -34.53
C SER A 10 -37.73 11.14 -33.98
N ALA A 11 -37.46 12.44 -33.84
CA ALA A 11 -36.25 12.94 -33.22
C ALA A 11 -36.33 12.76 -31.69
N LYS A 12 -35.79 11.66 -31.16
CA LYS A 12 -35.57 11.51 -29.73
C LYS A 12 -34.47 12.50 -29.30
N ARG A 13 -34.86 13.59 -28.63
CA ARG A 13 -33.90 14.50 -27.97
C ARG A 13 -33.18 13.71 -26.88
N ILE A 14 -31.87 13.53 -27.03
CA ILE A 14 -31.01 13.02 -25.98
C ILE A 14 -30.99 14.08 -24.88
N ALA A 15 -31.54 13.76 -23.71
CA ALA A 15 -31.43 14.61 -22.53
C ALA A 15 -29.95 14.70 -22.12
N ARG A 16 -29.38 15.90 -22.20
CA ARG A 16 -28.01 16.18 -21.77
C ARG A 16 -28.02 16.22 -20.23
N ILE A 17 -27.58 15.14 -19.59
CA ILE A 17 -27.42 15.09 -18.13
C ILE A 17 -26.32 16.10 -17.76
N PRO A 18 -26.57 17.08 -16.88
CA PRO A 18 -25.51 17.98 -16.44
C PRO A 18 -24.44 17.16 -15.70
N PRO A 19 -23.14 17.45 -15.87
CA PRO A 19 -22.13 16.80 -15.05
C PRO A 19 -22.46 17.11 -13.58
N SER A 20 -22.67 16.07 -12.78
CA SER A 20 -22.67 16.20 -11.34
C SER A 20 -21.31 16.75 -10.95
N HIS A 21 -21.24 18.03 -10.60
CA HIS A 21 -20.07 18.57 -9.94
C HIS A 21 -19.89 17.74 -8.67
N ARG A 22 -18.90 16.84 -8.69
CA ARG A 22 -18.45 16.18 -7.48
C ARG A 22 -17.99 17.29 -6.55
N SER A 23 -18.74 17.54 -5.48
CA SER A 23 -18.33 18.40 -4.38
C SER A 23 -17.14 17.76 -3.68
N TYR A 24 -15.95 17.92 -4.24
CA TYR A 24 -14.70 17.65 -3.55
C TYR A 24 -14.21 18.94 -2.94
N ALA A 25 -14.55 19.13 -1.67
CA ALA A 25 -13.72 19.83 -0.71
C ALA A 25 -14.43 19.69 0.63
N THR A 26 -14.15 18.61 1.36
CA THR A 26 -13.93 18.84 2.79
C THR A 26 -12.81 19.89 2.83
N PRO A 27 -13.03 21.12 3.32
CA PRO A 27 -11.90 22.01 3.54
C PRO A 27 -10.92 21.24 4.41
N ALA A 28 -9.65 21.19 4.00
CA ALA A 28 -8.61 20.81 4.94
C ALA A 28 -8.80 21.77 6.12
N THR A 29 -9.26 21.23 7.25
CA THR A 29 -9.37 22.01 8.47
C THR A 29 -7.95 22.48 8.73
N TYR A 30 -7.68 23.75 8.45
CA TYR A 30 -6.62 24.47 9.13
C TYR A 30 -7.05 24.43 10.60
N ASN A 31 -6.61 23.40 11.30
CA ASN A 31 -6.54 23.49 12.75
C ASN A 31 -5.48 24.58 12.96
N ALA A 32 -5.93 25.79 13.29
CA ALA A 32 -5.06 26.71 13.99
C ALA A 32 -4.53 25.92 15.18
N GLN A 33 -3.28 25.47 15.09
CA GLN A 33 -2.67 24.64 16.12
C GLN A 33 -2.86 25.43 17.43
N GLN A 34 -3.60 24.84 18.37
CA GLN A 34 -3.76 25.47 19.67
C GLN A 34 -2.35 25.57 20.27
N ARG A 35 -1.87 26.79 20.52
CA ARG A 35 -0.52 27.05 21.03
C ARG A 35 -0.24 26.08 22.17
N ASP A 36 0.83 25.31 22.04
CA ASP A 36 1.18 24.29 23.02
C ASP A 36 1.31 24.96 24.40
N PRO A 37 0.50 24.56 25.40
CA PRO A 37 0.61 25.11 26.75
C PRO A 37 2.01 24.97 27.37
N GLN A 38 2.81 24.00 26.92
CA GLN A 38 4.17 23.76 27.41
C GLN A 38 5.20 24.73 26.81
N LEU A 39 4.86 25.44 25.74
CA LEU A 39 5.78 26.31 24.99
C LEU A 39 6.11 27.63 25.72
N ALA A 40 5.31 28.02 26.73
CA ALA A 40 5.49 29.23 27.53
C ALA A 40 5.77 30.50 26.68
N ASP A 41 6.98 31.06 26.75
CA ASP A 41 7.42 32.25 25.99
C ASP A 41 8.23 31.93 24.73
N TYR A 42 8.42 30.65 24.41
CA TYR A 42 9.11 30.22 23.20
C TYR A 42 8.27 30.55 21.96
N PRO A 43 8.90 30.96 20.83
CA PRO A 43 8.18 31.30 19.61
C PRO A 43 7.45 30.08 19.03
N ASP A 44 6.19 30.28 18.67
CA ASP A 44 5.37 29.29 17.98
C ASP A 44 5.66 29.35 16.47
N VAL A 45 6.51 28.44 16.00
CA VAL A 45 6.94 28.35 14.60
C VAL A 45 6.15 27.27 13.86
N PRO A 46 5.95 27.40 12.54
CA PRO A 46 5.12 26.45 11.80
C PRO A 46 5.77 25.06 11.71
N PHE A 47 4.95 24.02 11.90
CA PHE A 47 5.34 22.61 11.77
C PHE A 47 5.62 22.22 10.31
N VAL A 48 6.78 22.61 9.80
CA VAL A 48 7.24 22.36 8.43
C VAL A 48 8.65 21.79 8.47
N SER A 49 8.86 20.63 7.85
CA SER A 49 10.18 20.01 7.82
C SER A 49 11.15 20.80 6.94
N ASN A 50 12.40 20.92 7.40
CA ASN A 50 13.50 21.55 6.66
C ASN A 50 13.77 20.82 5.33
N GLN A 51 13.38 19.55 5.20
CA GLN A 51 13.53 18.76 3.97
C GLN A 51 12.72 19.31 2.79
N THR A 52 11.67 20.10 3.06
CA THR A 52 10.86 20.77 2.02
C THR A 52 11.52 22.02 1.45
N LEU A 53 12.54 22.57 2.13
CA LEU A 53 13.22 23.80 1.75
C LEU A 53 14.19 23.57 0.58
N PRO A 54 14.53 24.60 -0.22
CA PRO A 54 15.54 24.46 -1.28
C PRO A 54 16.91 24.06 -0.73
N ALA A 55 17.68 23.30 -1.52
CA ALA A 55 18.97 22.75 -1.08
C ALA A 55 20.11 23.77 -0.91
N ARG A 56 19.94 25.02 -1.36
CA ARG A 56 20.97 26.06 -1.32
C ARG A 56 20.42 27.38 -0.81
N GLY A 57 21.31 28.22 -0.27
CA GLY A 57 21.00 29.59 0.14
C GLY A 57 20.93 29.79 1.65
N TRP A 58 21.50 28.85 2.41
CA TRP A 58 21.46 28.85 3.87
C TRP A 58 22.85 29.08 4.44
N TRP A 59 22.91 29.63 5.65
CA TRP A 59 24.16 29.72 6.40
C TRP A 59 24.67 28.33 6.80
N ASP A 60 23.79 27.49 7.34
CA ASP A 60 24.02 26.05 7.48
C ASP A 60 23.35 25.32 6.31
N GLN A 61 24.17 24.94 5.33
CA GLN A 61 23.69 24.27 4.12
C GLN A 61 23.20 22.84 4.37
N GLN A 62 23.73 22.16 5.41
CA GLN A 62 23.34 20.78 5.70
C GLN A 62 21.96 20.75 6.36
N MET A 63 21.73 21.62 7.35
CA MET A 63 20.46 21.68 8.07
C MET A 63 19.40 22.56 7.38
N ARG A 64 19.80 23.32 6.35
CA ARG A 64 18.98 24.31 5.63
C ARG A 64 18.42 25.39 6.58
N ARG A 65 19.30 26.02 7.36
CA ARG A 65 18.95 27.03 8.38
C ARG A 65 19.85 28.26 8.35
N ASN A 66 19.33 29.44 8.70
CA ASN A 66 20.15 30.64 8.88
C ASN A 66 20.55 30.85 10.34
N PHE A 67 21.63 31.60 10.55
CA PHE A 67 22.07 31.94 11.89
C PHE A 67 21.08 32.89 12.57
N GLY A 68 20.61 32.54 13.76
CA GLY A 68 19.68 33.35 14.56
C GLY A 68 18.20 33.11 14.26
N ASP A 69 17.86 32.25 13.29
CA ASP A 69 16.46 31.82 13.08
C ASP A 69 15.97 31.02 14.31
N PRO A 70 14.72 31.22 14.76
CA PRO A 70 14.15 30.43 15.84
C PRO A 70 14.04 28.96 15.42
N VAL A 71 14.39 28.07 16.34
CA VAL A 71 14.29 26.62 16.15
C VAL A 71 12.88 26.17 16.51
N HIS A 72 12.37 25.11 15.89
CA HIS A 72 11.08 24.54 16.29
C HIS A 72 11.25 23.69 17.55
N GLU A 73 10.25 23.66 18.43
CA GLU A 73 10.27 22.83 19.62
C GLU A 73 10.43 21.32 19.33
N ASN A 74 10.02 20.88 18.13
CA ASN A 74 10.17 19.50 17.65
C ASN A 74 11.21 19.39 16.52
N ASP A 75 12.32 20.14 16.61
CA ASP A 75 13.39 20.19 15.59
C ASP A 75 13.95 18.80 15.27
N GLU A 76 13.98 17.88 16.22
CA GLU A 76 14.45 16.51 16.02
C GLU A 76 13.64 15.73 14.96
N VAL A 77 12.33 16.00 14.84
CA VAL A 77 11.46 15.40 13.82
C VAL A 77 11.49 16.21 12.52
N LEU A 78 11.59 17.54 12.63
CA LEU A 78 11.47 18.46 11.49
C LEU A 78 12.81 18.71 10.77
N SER A 79 13.93 18.37 11.41
CA SER A 79 15.28 18.51 10.88
C SER A 79 15.52 17.66 9.62
N MET A 80 16.65 17.91 8.98
CA MET A 80 17.15 17.12 7.85
C MET A 80 17.42 15.65 8.23
N TRP A 81 17.63 15.38 9.52
CA TRP A 81 17.84 14.03 10.06
C TRP A 81 16.55 13.31 10.46
N GLY A 82 15.42 14.01 10.43
CA GLY A 82 14.11 13.44 10.72
C GLY A 82 13.60 12.55 9.58
N PRO A 83 12.44 11.91 9.77
CA PRO A 83 11.77 11.19 8.70
C PRO A 83 11.40 12.12 7.54
N ASP A 84 11.54 11.63 6.32
CA ASP A 84 11.25 12.40 5.11
C ASP A 84 9.75 12.71 4.98
N PRO A 85 9.34 13.96 4.69
CA PRO A 85 7.95 14.30 4.44
C PRO A 85 7.35 13.48 3.29
N PRO A 86 6.16 12.88 3.48
CA PRO A 86 5.55 12.04 2.46
C PRO A 86 5.07 12.87 1.27
N VAL A 87 5.47 12.48 0.06
CA VAL A 87 5.02 13.10 -1.21
C VAL A 87 3.54 12.85 -1.48
N VAL A 88 3.02 11.72 -1.00
CA VAL A 88 1.64 11.27 -1.19
C VAL A 88 0.93 11.29 0.17
N PRO A 89 -0.33 11.77 0.27
CA PRO A 89 -1.06 11.75 1.52
C PRO A 89 -1.09 10.33 2.14
N PRO A 90 -0.84 10.18 3.45
CA PRO A 90 -0.69 8.87 4.09
C PRO A 90 -1.89 7.94 3.89
N ARG A 91 -3.12 8.50 3.90
CA ARG A 91 -4.35 7.74 3.67
C ARG A 91 -4.41 7.13 2.27
N THR A 92 -4.01 7.90 1.26
CA THR A 92 -3.98 7.42 -0.13
C THR A 92 -2.86 6.41 -0.35
N ALA A 93 -1.70 6.62 0.26
CA ALA A 93 -0.58 5.68 0.18
C ALA A 93 -0.95 4.33 0.79
N LEU A 94 -1.54 4.32 1.98
CA LEU A 94 -1.97 3.10 2.66
C LEU A 94 -3.05 2.37 1.87
N LEU A 95 -4.03 3.08 1.31
CA LEU A 95 -5.09 2.50 0.50
C LEU A 95 -4.53 1.82 -0.76
N HIS A 96 -3.64 2.48 -1.50
CA HIS A 96 -3.05 1.87 -2.70
C HIS A 96 -2.18 0.66 -2.35
N PHE A 97 -1.38 0.78 -1.28
CA PHE A 97 -0.53 -0.31 -0.80
C PHE A 97 -1.35 -1.52 -0.38
N SER A 98 -2.43 -1.31 0.39
CA SER A 98 -3.28 -2.41 0.86
C SER A 98 -4.01 -3.10 -0.29
N ILE A 99 -4.53 -2.33 -1.26
CA ILE A 99 -5.12 -2.90 -2.47
C ILE A 99 -4.10 -3.76 -3.21
N ALA A 100 -2.90 -3.23 -3.48
CA ALA A 100 -1.87 -3.97 -4.19
C ALA A 100 -1.50 -5.27 -3.47
N ALA A 101 -1.22 -5.20 -2.16
CA ALA A 101 -0.88 -6.37 -1.36
C ALA A 101 -2.01 -7.41 -1.33
N MET A 102 -3.26 -6.97 -1.10
CA MET A 102 -4.41 -7.88 -1.08
C MET A 102 -4.66 -8.52 -2.44
N THR A 103 -4.54 -7.77 -3.54
CA THR A 103 -4.71 -8.33 -4.89
C THR A 103 -3.65 -9.38 -5.19
N PHE A 104 -2.39 -9.13 -4.82
CA PHE A 104 -1.31 -10.08 -5.04
C PHE A 104 -1.51 -11.37 -4.23
N VAL A 105 -1.81 -11.25 -2.94
CA VAL A 105 -2.04 -12.41 -2.07
C VAL A 105 -3.28 -13.19 -2.50
N SER A 106 -4.40 -12.52 -2.74
CA SER A 106 -5.64 -13.18 -3.17
C SER A 106 -5.48 -13.89 -4.52
N PHE A 107 -4.75 -13.29 -5.46
CA PHE A 107 -4.43 -13.94 -6.73
C PHE A 107 -3.54 -15.17 -6.52
N GLY A 108 -2.51 -15.09 -5.67
CA GLY A 108 -1.67 -16.24 -5.33
C GLY A 108 -2.46 -17.39 -4.71
N LEU A 109 -3.37 -17.09 -3.78
CA LEU A 109 -4.24 -18.09 -3.16
C LEU A 109 -5.24 -18.67 -4.17
N LEU A 110 -5.83 -17.85 -5.04
CA LEU A 110 -6.72 -18.32 -6.10
C LEU A 110 -5.99 -19.29 -7.03
N CYS A 111 -4.77 -18.94 -7.44
CA CYS A 111 -3.93 -19.81 -8.26
C CYS A 111 -3.67 -21.15 -7.57
N ASN A 112 -3.30 -21.13 -6.29
CA ASN A 112 -2.94 -22.35 -5.55
C ASN A 112 -4.14 -23.27 -5.28
N PHE A 113 -5.29 -22.72 -4.87
CA PHE A 113 -6.42 -23.52 -4.41
C PHE A 113 -7.44 -23.88 -5.49
N VAL A 114 -7.55 -23.09 -6.56
CA VAL A 114 -8.61 -23.26 -7.56
C VAL A 114 -8.04 -23.59 -8.94
N LEU A 115 -6.96 -22.94 -9.33
CA LEU A 115 -6.43 -23.06 -10.70
C LEU A 115 -5.37 -24.16 -10.85
N LEU A 116 -4.72 -24.56 -9.75
CA LEU A 116 -3.68 -25.57 -9.79
C LEU A 116 -4.32 -26.98 -9.85
N PRO A 117 -4.08 -27.75 -10.93
CA PRO A 117 -4.62 -29.11 -11.02
C PRO A 117 -3.92 -30.01 -10.01
N GLU A 118 -4.66 -31.01 -9.50
CA GLU A 118 -4.09 -32.03 -8.64
C GLU A 118 -2.93 -32.73 -9.34
N ARG A 119 -1.86 -33.01 -8.59
CA ARG A 119 -0.69 -33.66 -9.17
C ARG A 119 -1.09 -35.06 -9.67
N PRO A 120 -0.94 -35.37 -10.98
CA PRO A 120 -1.39 -36.64 -11.56
C PRO A 120 -0.47 -37.82 -11.23
N THR A 121 0.42 -37.66 -10.25
CA THR A 121 1.45 -38.63 -9.90
C THR A 121 1.51 -38.75 -8.39
N VAL A 122 1.52 -40.00 -7.91
CA VAL A 122 1.75 -40.31 -6.50
C VAL A 122 3.15 -39.78 -6.10
N PRO A 123 3.32 -39.21 -4.89
CA PRO A 123 4.64 -38.80 -4.46
C PRO A 123 5.58 -40.01 -4.44
N ARG A 124 6.89 -39.80 -4.62
CA ARG A 124 7.84 -40.90 -4.56
C ARG A 124 7.86 -41.49 -3.14
N GLU A 125 7.75 -42.80 -3.06
CA GLU A 125 7.84 -43.57 -1.82
C GLU A 125 9.20 -44.26 -1.75
N TYR A 126 9.63 -44.54 -0.52
CA TYR A 126 10.95 -45.02 -0.21
C TYR A 126 10.89 -46.22 0.76
N PRO A 127 11.62 -47.31 0.47
CA PRO A 127 11.60 -48.50 1.30
C PRO A 127 12.32 -48.28 2.65
N TYR A 128 12.31 -49.29 3.53
CA TYR A 128 13.00 -49.27 4.83
C TYR A 128 12.54 -48.14 5.76
N SER A 129 11.22 -48.02 5.91
CA SER A 129 10.60 -46.99 6.73
C SER A 129 11.01 -45.57 6.34
N GLY A 130 11.10 -45.27 5.03
CA GLY A 130 11.50 -43.95 4.56
C GLY A 130 13.00 -43.64 4.65
N LEU A 131 13.86 -44.65 4.43
CA LEU A 131 15.32 -44.50 4.46
C LEU A 131 15.89 -43.91 5.77
N VAL A 132 15.23 -44.13 6.92
CA VAL A 132 15.63 -43.52 8.21
C VAL A 132 17.08 -43.80 8.54
N ARG A 133 17.54 -45.04 8.34
CA ARG A 133 18.92 -45.43 8.63
C ARG A 133 19.92 -44.72 7.71
N GLU A 134 19.58 -44.57 6.44
CA GLU A 134 20.41 -43.92 5.43
C GLU A 134 20.42 -42.39 5.58
N LEU A 135 19.36 -41.79 6.14
CA LEU A 135 19.22 -40.34 6.39
C LEU A 135 19.65 -39.89 7.80
N GLY A 136 20.49 -40.69 8.47
CA GLY A 136 21.12 -40.31 9.73
C GLY A 136 20.42 -40.83 10.98
N GLY A 137 19.51 -41.80 10.85
CA GLY A 137 18.94 -42.57 11.95
C GLY A 137 17.96 -41.82 12.86
N LEU A 138 17.69 -40.55 12.55
CA LEU A 138 16.70 -39.71 13.23
C LEU A 138 15.35 -39.86 12.52
N GLU A 139 14.30 -40.12 13.28
CA GLU A 139 12.93 -40.24 12.74
C GLU A 139 12.46 -38.93 12.08
N GLU A 140 12.96 -37.78 12.52
CA GLU A 140 12.67 -36.45 11.94
C GLU A 140 13.13 -36.30 10.48
N ASN A 141 14.17 -37.05 10.08
CA ASN A 141 14.70 -37.01 8.71
C ASN A 141 14.05 -38.07 7.80
N LYS A 142 13.04 -38.79 8.29
CA LYS A 142 12.36 -39.84 7.53
C LYS A 142 11.80 -39.29 6.21
N ALA A 143 12.15 -39.93 5.10
CA ALA A 143 11.50 -39.70 3.81
C ALA A 143 10.12 -40.40 3.78
N ARG A 144 9.26 -40.06 2.80
CA ARG A 144 7.92 -40.68 2.70
C ARG A 144 8.03 -42.20 2.49
N ASP A 145 7.27 -42.95 3.28
CA ASP A 145 7.30 -44.41 3.39
C ASP A 145 6.13 -45.07 2.65
N GLU A 146 6.27 -46.35 2.30
CA GLU A 146 5.35 -47.09 1.40
C GLU A 146 4.04 -47.56 2.06
N GLY A 147 3.70 -47.08 3.27
CA GLY A 147 2.56 -47.60 4.04
C GLY A 147 1.93 -46.63 5.05
N SER A 148 2.43 -45.40 5.17
CA SER A 148 1.90 -44.44 6.15
C SER A 148 0.56 -43.82 5.74
N ASP A 149 0.20 -43.82 4.45
CA ASP A 149 -0.99 -43.12 3.97
C ASP A 149 -2.30 -43.94 4.11
N ALA A 150 -2.24 -45.17 4.61
CA ALA A 150 -3.42 -46.02 4.80
C ALA A 150 -4.08 -45.91 6.18
N GLU A 151 -3.45 -45.21 7.14
CA GLU A 151 -3.90 -45.13 8.53
C GLU A 151 -4.57 -43.79 8.89
N ASP A 152 -4.46 -42.77 8.04
CA ASP A 152 -4.91 -41.39 8.30
C ASP A 152 -6.16 -40.95 7.49
N GLU A 153 -6.91 -41.89 6.90
CA GLU A 153 -8.27 -41.64 6.34
C GLU A 153 -9.40 -41.89 7.35
#